data_AF-A0A7V5U743-F1
#
_entry.id   AF-A0A7V5U743-F1
#
_cell.length_a   1.000
_cell.length_b   1.000
_cell.length_c   1.000
_cell.angle_alpha   90.00
_cell.angle_beta   90.00
_cell.angle_gamma   90.00
#
_symmetry.space_group_name_H-M   'P 1'
#
loop_
_entity.id
_entity.type
_entity.pdbx_description
1 polymer ?
#
loop_
_entity_poly.entity_id
_entity_poly.type
_entity_poly.pdbx_seq_one_letter_code
_entity_poly.pdbx_strand_id
1 'polypeptide(L)'
;MAEMACLATVTGWVDVEELGCILPHEHVLTDLRPPDVTGRGEVDLADVVAVMSPRIEEARAAGVTAIIECTPAGVGRNIAALRALSLATGFPIVASAGTYREAFMPAWVKDMDEAGLIAWLRQELVEGIDGTDVLGGLIKLAVSDEGITPAEERVLRAAGRVGAELAVTVASHTLSGRSAVREADILASVGLPAERFVWVHTQAEPDV
;
A
#
# COMPACT_ATOMS: atom_id res chain seq x y z
N MET A 1 -9.68 -24.37 17.32
CA MET A 1 -10.43 -23.14 16.98
C MET A 1 -9.98 -22.77 15.58
N ALA A 2 -10.90 -22.57 14.63
CA ALA A 2 -10.49 -22.03 13.33
C ALA A 2 -9.84 -20.67 13.58
N GLU A 3 -8.67 -20.44 13.00
CA GLU A 3 -8.00 -19.15 13.04
C GLU A 3 -8.87 -18.17 12.25
N MET A 4 -9.45 -17.16 12.91
CA MET A 4 -10.25 -16.15 12.22
C MET A 4 -9.32 -15.34 11.34
N ALA A 5 -9.52 -15.43 10.02
CA ALA A 5 -8.81 -14.57 9.09
C ALA A 5 -9.45 -13.17 9.17
N CYS A 6 -8.68 -12.17 9.58
CA CYS A 6 -9.16 -10.80 9.72
C CYS A 6 -8.34 -9.86 8.83
N LEU A 7 -8.99 -8.78 8.40
CA LEU A 7 -8.39 -7.70 7.64
C LEU A 7 -8.28 -6.45 8.52
N ALA A 8 -7.08 -5.89 8.67
CA ALA A 8 -6.87 -4.63 9.37
C ALA A 8 -7.36 -3.46 8.50
N THR A 9 -8.37 -2.74 8.96
CA THR A 9 -8.85 -1.52 8.31
C THR A 9 -8.47 -0.29 9.13
N VAL A 10 -8.62 0.90 8.54
CA VAL A 10 -8.35 2.18 9.23
C VAL A 10 -9.27 2.44 10.43
N THR A 11 -10.36 1.69 10.58
CA THR A 11 -11.32 1.79 11.69
C THR A 11 -11.40 0.53 12.56
N GLY A 12 -10.52 -0.45 12.34
CA GLY A 12 -10.45 -1.69 13.13
C GLY A 12 -10.38 -2.95 12.28
N TRP A 13 -10.44 -4.10 12.92
CA TRP A 13 -10.41 -5.39 12.23
C TRP A 13 -11.79 -5.77 11.71
N VAL A 14 -11.84 -6.31 10.49
CA VAL A 14 -13.05 -6.89 9.89
C VAL A 14 -12.80 -8.36 9.63
N ASP A 15 -13.78 -9.21 9.95
CA ASP A 15 -13.71 -10.64 9.62
C ASP A 15 -13.83 -10.80 8.10
N VAL A 16 -12.95 -11.60 7.47
CA VAL A 16 -13.03 -11.83 6.03
C VAL A 16 -14.31 -12.56 5.63
N GLU A 17 -14.98 -13.27 6.54
CA GLU A 17 -16.29 -13.89 6.29
C GLU A 17 -17.41 -12.84 6.10
N GLU A 18 -17.22 -11.62 6.61
CA GLU A 18 -18.14 -10.48 6.42
C GLU A 18 -17.87 -9.74 5.09
N LEU A 19 -16.77 -10.05 4.40
CA LEU A 19 -16.37 -9.40 3.17
C LEU A 19 -16.80 -10.20 1.93
N GLY A 20 -17.23 -9.48 0.91
CA GLY A 20 -17.49 -9.96 -0.44
C GLY A 20 -16.42 -9.46 -1.42
N CYS A 21 -16.85 -8.70 -2.43
CA CYS A 21 -15.92 -8.16 -3.42
C CYS A 21 -15.00 -7.10 -2.78
N ILE A 22 -13.69 -7.26 -2.95
CA ILE A 22 -12.68 -6.29 -2.51
C ILE A 22 -12.01 -5.71 -3.75
N LEU A 23 -11.94 -4.37 -3.84
CA LEU A 23 -11.10 -3.72 -4.85
C LEU A 23 -9.64 -3.68 -4.33
N PRO A 24 -8.70 -4.40 -4.95
CA PRO A 24 -7.40 -4.67 -4.35
C PRO A 24 -6.36 -3.56 -4.57
N HIS A 25 -6.68 -2.55 -5.38
CA HIS A 25 -5.73 -1.50 -5.73
C HIS A 25 -6.45 -0.19 -6.08
N GLU A 26 -6.79 0.59 -5.05
CA GLU A 26 -7.50 1.86 -5.18
C GLU A 26 -6.71 3.01 -4.57
N HIS A 27 -7.12 4.22 -4.92
CA HIS A 27 -6.56 5.46 -4.41
C HIS A 27 -7.68 6.39 -3.99
N VAL A 28 -7.80 6.66 -2.68
CA VAL A 28 -8.75 7.66 -2.17
C VAL A 28 -8.18 9.05 -2.38
N LEU A 29 -6.87 9.19 -2.20
CA LEU A 29 -6.12 10.40 -2.44
C LEU A 29 -4.73 10.05 -2.91
N THR A 30 -4.24 10.78 -3.91
CA THR A 30 -2.83 10.74 -4.32
C THR A 30 -2.32 12.14 -4.55
N ASP A 31 -1.07 12.36 -4.22
CA ASP A 31 -0.35 13.58 -4.54
C ASP A 31 0.94 13.23 -5.27
N LEU A 32 0.92 13.35 -6.59
CA LEU A 32 2.06 13.08 -7.47
C LEU A 32 2.82 14.34 -7.86
N ARG A 33 2.66 15.44 -7.11
CA ARG A 33 3.50 16.63 -7.29
C ARG A 33 4.96 16.30 -6.94
N PRO A 34 5.95 17.04 -7.48
CA PRO A 34 7.37 16.85 -7.13
C PRO A 34 7.63 16.90 -5.61
N PRO A 35 8.54 16.08 -5.06
CA PRO A 35 8.74 15.95 -3.61
C PRO A 35 9.08 17.23 -2.84
N ASP A 36 9.63 18.24 -3.53
CA ASP A 36 10.04 19.54 -3.00
C ASP A 36 8.88 20.55 -2.87
N VAL A 37 7.68 20.20 -3.36
CA VAL A 37 6.49 21.04 -3.23
C VAL A 37 6.00 21.05 -1.77
N THR A 38 5.78 22.24 -1.21
CA THR A 38 5.19 22.41 0.12
C THR A 38 3.72 21.99 0.15
N GLY A 39 3.27 21.45 1.27
CA GLY A 39 1.88 21.06 1.49
C GLY A 39 1.46 19.80 0.70
N ARG A 40 2.40 18.88 0.47
CA ARG A 40 2.08 17.60 -0.17
C ARG A 40 1.29 16.69 0.75
N GLY A 41 0.21 16.13 0.22
CA GLY A 41 -0.75 15.32 0.99
C GLY A 41 -1.58 16.11 2.02
N GLU A 42 -1.40 17.44 2.12
CA GLU A 42 -2.25 18.30 2.95
C GLU A 42 -3.61 18.46 2.28
N VAL A 43 -4.66 18.20 3.05
CA VAL A 43 -6.05 18.28 2.61
C VAL A 43 -6.96 18.72 3.75
N ASP A 44 -8.09 19.32 3.38
CA ASP A 44 -9.24 19.40 4.27
C ASP A 44 -9.94 18.02 4.30
N LEU A 45 -10.09 17.46 5.50
CA LEU A 45 -10.73 16.15 5.67
C LEU A 45 -12.20 16.17 5.23
N ALA A 46 -12.91 17.28 5.44
CA ALA A 46 -14.30 17.43 5.03
C ALA A 46 -14.44 17.42 3.52
N ASP A 47 -13.49 18.02 2.80
CA ASP A 47 -13.47 18.00 1.33
C ASP A 47 -13.23 16.58 0.80
N VAL A 48 -12.27 15.83 1.39
CA VAL A 48 -12.05 14.43 1.00
C VAL A 48 -13.31 13.59 1.24
N VAL A 49 -13.95 13.72 2.41
CA VAL A 49 -15.19 13.01 2.72
C VAL A 49 -16.29 13.38 1.73
N ALA A 50 -16.48 14.68 1.45
CA ALA A 50 -17.51 15.15 0.52
C ALA A 50 -17.32 14.63 -0.91
N VAL A 51 -16.07 14.58 -1.39
CA VAL A 51 -15.74 14.12 -2.74
C VAL A 51 -15.82 12.59 -2.86
N MET A 52 -15.34 11.87 -1.85
CA MET A 52 -15.15 10.42 -1.95
C MET A 52 -16.34 9.61 -1.45
N SER A 53 -17.19 10.15 -0.56
CA SER A 53 -18.37 9.41 -0.08
C SER A 53 -19.29 8.94 -1.21
N PRO A 54 -19.64 9.75 -2.24
CA PRO A 54 -20.42 9.26 -3.37
C PRO A 54 -19.77 8.09 -4.12
N ARG A 55 -18.42 8.08 -4.24
CA ARG A 55 -17.68 6.98 -4.92
C ARG A 55 -17.68 5.70 -4.10
N ILE A 56 -17.64 5.82 -2.78
CA ILE A 56 -17.82 4.69 -1.87
C ILE A 56 -19.25 4.13 -1.97
N GLU A 57 -20.27 4.98 -2.06
CA GLU A 57 -21.65 4.52 -2.28
C GLU A 57 -21.84 3.83 -3.63
N GLU A 58 -21.22 4.35 -4.70
CA GLU A 58 -21.20 3.70 -6.02
C GLU A 58 -20.55 2.31 -5.96
N ALA A 59 -19.39 2.18 -5.29
CA ALA A 59 -18.71 0.90 -5.10
C ALA A 59 -19.58 -0.08 -4.28
N ARG A 60 -20.20 0.39 -3.20
CA ARG A 60 -21.13 -0.42 -2.39
C ARG A 60 -22.32 -0.90 -3.20
N ALA A 61 -22.92 -0.02 -4.01
CA ALA A 61 -24.04 -0.38 -4.88
C ALA A 61 -23.65 -1.42 -5.94
N ALA A 62 -22.36 -1.47 -6.33
CA ALA A 62 -21.79 -2.51 -7.19
C ALA A 62 -21.42 -3.82 -6.45
N GLY A 63 -21.66 -3.90 -5.14
CA GLY A 63 -21.39 -5.09 -4.32
C GLY A 63 -19.98 -5.16 -3.74
N VAL A 64 -19.21 -4.06 -3.80
CA VAL A 64 -17.91 -3.96 -3.11
C VAL A 64 -18.13 -3.78 -1.61
N THR A 65 -17.38 -4.52 -0.81
CA THR A 65 -17.48 -4.50 0.66
C THR A 65 -16.24 -3.92 1.33
N ALA A 66 -15.11 -3.84 0.62
CA ALA A 66 -13.90 -3.18 1.09
C ALA A 66 -13.04 -2.69 -0.08
N ILE A 67 -12.17 -1.72 0.18
CA ILE A 67 -11.11 -1.32 -0.74
C ILE A 67 -9.75 -1.41 -0.06
N ILE A 68 -8.72 -1.68 -0.85
CA ILE A 68 -7.33 -1.55 -0.43
C ILE A 68 -6.76 -0.26 -1.00
N GLU A 69 -6.44 0.67 -0.11
CA GLU A 69 -5.89 1.98 -0.43
C GLU A 69 -4.36 1.90 -0.51
N CYS A 70 -3.87 2.14 -1.71
CA CYS A 70 -2.50 1.85 -2.11
C CYS A 70 -1.69 3.12 -2.36
N THR A 71 -1.94 4.16 -1.56
CA THR A 71 -1.13 5.38 -1.56
C THR A 71 -0.08 5.29 -0.44
N PRO A 72 1.17 4.89 -0.74
CA PRO A 72 2.22 4.73 0.26
C PRO A 72 2.92 6.05 0.58
N ALA A 73 3.91 5.99 1.48
CA ALA A 73 4.75 7.14 1.80
C ALA A 73 5.42 7.73 0.53
N GLY A 74 5.37 9.05 0.41
CA GLY A 74 5.96 9.79 -0.71
C GLY A 74 4.99 10.26 -1.79
N VAL A 75 3.76 9.73 -1.84
CA VAL A 75 2.75 10.08 -2.86
C VAL A 75 1.40 10.52 -2.28
N GLY A 76 1.42 11.15 -1.11
CA GLY A 76 0.25 11.78 -0.51
C GLY A 76 -0.53 10.89 0.47
N ARG A 77 0.06 9.81 1.00
CA ARG A 77 -0.57 9.00 2.06
C ARG A 77 -1.13 9.90 3.17
N ASN A 78 -2.40 9.72 3.51
CA ASN A 78 -3.06 10.51 4.55
C ASN A 78 -4.02 9.64 5.37
N ILE A 79 -3.51 9.03 6.44
CA ILE A 79 -4.26 8.11 7.30
C ILE A 79 -5.48 8.78 7.96
N ALA A 80 -5.36 10.05 8.34
CA ALA A 80 -6.47 10.81 8.94
C ALA A 80 -7.64 10.96 7.96
N ALA A 81 -7.36 11.24 6.68
CA ALA A 81 -8.37 11.32 5.63
C ALA A 81 -9.05 9.96 5.37
N LEU A 82 -8.26 8.88 5.32
CA LEU A 82 -8.82 7.53 5.16
C LEU A 82 -9.75 7.15 6.32
N ARG A 83 -9.32 7.40 7.56
CA ARG A 83 -10.13 7.14 8.76
C ARG A 83 -11.38 8.00 8.80
N ALA A 84 -11.29 9.30 8.45
CA ALA A 84 -12.45 10.19 8.37
C ALA A 84 -13.48 9.69 7.35
N LEU A 85 -13.03 9.26 6.15
CA LEU A 85 -13.89 8.71 5.12
C LEU A 85 -14.54 7.38 5.55
N SER A 86 -13.75 6.46 6.13
CA SER A 86 -14.27 5.18 6.61
C SER A 86 -15.31 5.37 7.72
N LEU A 87 -15.07 6.28 8.68
CA LEU A 87 -16.04 6.62 9.73
C LEU A 87 -17.32 7.26 9.17
N ALA A 88 -17.20 8.18 8.22
CA ALA A 88 -18.34 8.89 7.65
C ALA A 88 -19.25 7.97 6.82
N THR A 89 -18.66 6.99 6.12
CA THR A 89 -19.39 6.08 5.22
C THR A 89 -19.72 4.73 5.85
N GLY A 90 -19.08 4.37 6.97
CA GLY A 90 -19.13 3.02 7.52
C GLY A 90 -18.48 1.96 6.61
N PHE A 91 -17.65 2.38 5.65
CA PHE A 91 -17.06 1.49 4.65
C PHE A 91 -15.64 1.04 5.07
N PRO A 92 -15.33 -0.27 5.02
CA PRO A 92 -13.99 -0.80 5.26
C PRO A 92 -12.94 -0.30 4.26
N ILE A 93 -11.90 0.38 4.76
CA ILE A 93 -10.76 0.85 3.98
C ILE A 93 -9.49 0.30 4.60
N VAL A 94 -8.66 -0.41 3.84
CA VAL A 94 -7.36 -0.91 4.27
C VAL A 94 -6.26 0.04 3.83
N ALA A 95 -5.43 0.50 4.75
CA ALA A 95 -4.25 1.31 4.41
C ALA A 95 -3.06 0.40 4.02
N SER A 96 -2.11 0.97 3.28
CA SER A 96 -0.85 0.29 2.93
C SER A 96 0.36 0.88 3.66
N ALA A 97 1.24 -0.02 4.08
CA ALA A 97 2.61 0.30 4.47
C ALA A 97 3.48 0.52 3.22
N GLY A 98 4.69 1.04 3.40
CA GLY A 98 5.71 1.11 2.34
C GLY A 98 5.82 2.47 1.65
N THR A 99 6.49 2.50 0.50
CA THR A 99 6.85 3.73 -0.22
C THR A 99 6.71 3.57 -1.74
N TYR A 100 6.75 4.67 -2.47
CA TYR A 100 6.73 4.68 -3.94
C TYR A 100 8.15 4.61 -4.54
N ARG A 101 8.24 4.71 -5.86
CA ARG A 101 9.51 4.62 -6.62
C ARG A 101 10.46 5.77 -6.26
N GLU A 102 11.75 5.60 -6.55
CA GLU A 102 12.82 6.47 -6.04
C GLU A 102 12.57 7.97 -6.27
N ALA A 103 11.96 8.34 -7.41
CA ALA A 103 11.64 9.74 -7.75
C ALA A 103 10.67 10.42 -6.77
N PHE A 104 9.86 9.66 -6.03
CA PHE A 104 8.89 10.16 -5.04
C PHE A 104 9.18 9.71 -3.62
N MET A 105 10.20 8.85 -3.45
CA MET A 105 10.58 8.29 -2.16
C MET A 105 11.02 9.42 -1.21
N PRO A 106 10.48 9.49 0.02
CA PRO A 106 10.96 10.46 1.00
C PRO A 106 12.46 10.28 1.27
N ALA A 107 13.19 11.37 1.47
CA ALA A 107 14.65 11.34 1.69
C ALA A 107 15.03 10.40 2.84
N TRP A 108 14.27 10.42 3.93
CA TRP A 108 14.51 9.55 5.08
C TRP A 108 14.35 8.05 4.75
N VAL A 109 13.48 7.66 3.81
CA VAL A 109 13.39 6.27 3.33
C VAL A 109 14.60 5.96 2.44
N LYS A 110 14.94 6.89 1.55
CA LYS A 110 16.06 6.75 0.61
C LYS A 110 17.42 6.63 1.31
N ASP A 111 17.60 7.27 2.44
CA ASP A 111 18.86 7.26 3.18
C ASP A 111 18.96 6.10 4.19
N MET A 112 17.84 5.44 4.50
CA MET A 112 17.76 4.33 5.46
C MET A 112 18.43 3.07 4.92
N ASP A 113 19.16 2.35 5.77
CA ASP A 113 19.72 1.04 5.41
C ASP A 113 18.66 -0.08 5.45
N GLU A 114 19.02 -1.29 5.00
CA GLU A 114 18.06 -2.41 4.94
C GLU A 114 17.49 -2.76 6.33
N ALA A 115 18.31 -2.67 7.38
CA ALA A 115 17.87 -2.95 8.75
C ALA A 115 16.86 -1.93 9.27
N GLY A 116 17.10 -0.64 9.01
CA GLY A 116 16.14 0.42 9.32
C GLY A 116 14.84 0.25 8.55
N LEU A 117 14.91 -0.09 7.25
CA LEU A 117 13.72 -0.29 6.42
C LEU A 117 12.86 -1.45 6.91
N ILE A 118 13.49 -2.55 7.36
CA ILE A 118 12.80 -3.67 7.99
C ILE A 118 12.09 -3.21 9.27
N ALA A 119 12.78 -2.46 10.13
CA ALA A 119 12.21 -1.97 11.39
C ALA A 119 11.02 -1.03 11.14
N TRP A 120 11.15 -0.11 10.18
CA TRP A 120 10.10 0.83 9.80
C TRP A 120 8.87 0.12 9.21
N LEU A 121 9.06 -0.77 8.23
CA LEU A 121 7.96 -1.53 7.64
C LEU A 121 7.25 -2.41 8.67
N ARG A 122 8.02 -3.05 9.57
CA ARG A 122 7.45 -3.81 10.68
C ARG A 122 6.60 -2.92 11.57
N GLN A 123 7.11 -1.74 11.96
CA GLN A 123 6.36 -0.77 12.77
C GLN A 123 5.03 -0.41 12.10
N GLU A 124 5.02 -0.09 10.80
CA GLU A 124 3.79 0.24 10.07
C GLU A 124 2.76 -0.90 10.05
N LEU A 125 3.22 -2.16 10.07
CA LEU A 125 2.35 -3.34 10.00
C LEU A 125 1.87 -3.83 11.37
N VAL A 126 2.62 -3.58 12.46
CA VAL A 126 2.32 -4.16 13.78
C VAL A 126 2.05 -3.14 14.88
N GLU A 127 2.45 -1.88 14.70
CA GLU A 127 2.26 -0.81 15.69
C GLU A 127 1.39 0.31 15.13
N GLY A 128 1.69 0.78 13.91
CA GLY A 128 0.86 1.71 13.18
C GLY A 128 1.63 2.66 12.27
N ILE A 129 0.90 3.26 11.33
CA ILE A 129 1.41 4.13 10.27
C ILE A 129 1.37 5.59 10.73
N ASP A 130 2.42 6.35 10.41
CA ASP A 130 2.50 7.82 10.56
C ASP A 130 2.14 8.32 11.98
N GLY A 131 2.51 7.55 13.02
CA GLY A 131 2.24 7.89 14.42
C GLY A 131 0.79 7.66 14.87
N THR A 132 -0.01 6.98 14.07
CA THR A 132 -1.36 6.52 14.41
C THR A 132 -1.34 5.06 14.87
N ASP A 133 -2.50 4.53 15.28
CA ASP A 133 -2.75 3.11 15.57
C ASP A 133 -3.28 2.34 14.35
N VAL A 134 -3.28 2.94 13.15
CA VAL A 134 -3.70 2.27 11.92
C VAL A 134 -2.58 1.39 11.39
N LEU A 135 -2.83 0.10 11.28
CA LEU A 135 -1.91 -0.85 10.69
C LEU A 135 -2.01 -0.87 9.16
N GLY A 136 -0.89 -1.12 8.48
CA GLY A 136 -0.90 -1.49 7.07
C GLY A 136 -1.44 -2.91 6.88
N GLY A 137 -2.38 -3.09 5.95
CA GLY A 137 -2.86 -4.43 5.56
C GLY A 137 -2.02 -5.11 4.47
N LEU A 138 -1.20 -4.33 3.76
CA LEU A 138 -0.20 -4.81 2.82
C LEU A 138 0.99 -3.86 2.73
N ILE A 139 2.07 -4.31 2.08
CA ILE A 139 3.20 -3.46 1.72
C ILE A 139 3.04 -3.03 0.26
N LYS A 140 2.87 -1.73 0.03
CA LYS A 140 2.79 -1.13 -1.31
C LYS A 140 4.13 -0.56 -1.70
N LEU A 141 4.63 -0.99 -2.86
CA LEU A 141 5.87 -0.56 -3.47
C LEU A 141 5.65 -0.02 -4.88
N ALA A 142 6.72 0.51 -5.48
CA ALA A 142 6.84 0.79 -6.90
C ALA A 142 8.30 0.76 -7.31
N VAL A 143 8.58 0.40 -8.56
CA VAL A 143 9.91 0.48 -9.17
C VAL A 143 9.93 1.48 -10.32
N SER A 144 11.12 1.98 -10.66
CA SER A 144 11.30 2.91 -11.77
C SER A 144 11.14 2.20 -13.13
N ASP A 145 10.60 2.92 -14.12
CA ASP A 145 10.25 2.38 -15.44
C ASP A 145 11.51 1.99 -16.24
N GLU A 146 12.62 2.69 -15.99
CA GLU A 146 13.94 2.47 -16.58
C GLU A 146 14.67 1.27 -15.97
N GLY A 147 14.14 0.73 -14.86
CA GLY A 147 14.69 -0.41 -14.15
C GLY A 147 14.86 -0.15 -12.65
N ILE A 148 14.90 -1.24 -11.90
CA ILE A 148 15.03 -1.23 -10.43
C ILE A 148 16.35 -0.58 -10.02
N THR A 149 16.24 0.50 -9.26
CA THR A 149 17.41 1.22 -8.73
C THR A 149 17.99 0.54 -7.47
N PRO A 150 19.21 0.90 -7.02
CA PRO A 150 19.75 0.37 -5.77
C PRO A 150 18.90 0.71 -4.53
N ALA A 151 18.26 1.88 -4.51
CA ALA A 151 17.37 2.26 -3.40
C ALA A 151 16.10 1.40 -3.40
N GLU A 152 15.48 1.21 -4.56
CA GLU A 152 14.30 0.38 -4.74
C GLU A 152 14.59 -1.10 -4.45
N GLU A 153 15.73 -1.62 -4.91
CA GLU A 153 16.15 -3.00 -4.61
C GLU A 153 16.30 -3.21 -3.10
N ARG A 154 16.90 -2.26 -2.37
CA ARG A 154 17.02 -2.33 -0.91
C ARG A 154 15.65 -2.32 -0.22
N VAL A 155 14.71 -1.51 -0.69
CA VAL A 155 13.33 -1.51 -0.18
C VAL A 155 12.61 -2.82 -0.51
N LEU A 156 12.75 -3.36 -1.72
CA LEU A 156 12.20 -4.67 -2.11
C LEU A 156 12.71 -5.78 -1.20
N ARG A 157 14.01 -5.81 -0.90
CA ARG A 157 14.61 -6.81 0.01
C ARG A 157 14.05 -6.69 1.43
N ALA A 158 13.95 -5.46 1.97
CA ALA A 158 13.34 -5.23 3.27
C ALA A 158 11.87 -5.69 3.29
N ALA A 159 11.08 -5.29 2.31
CA ALA A 159 9.67 -5.67 2.18
C ALA A 159 9.48 -7.17 2.02
N GLY A 160 10.32 -7.84 1.24
CA GLY A 160 10.26 -9.29 1.07
C GLY A 160 10.53 -10.04 2.38
N ARG A 161 11.50 -9.60 3.19
CA ARG A 161 11.77 -10.18 4.52
C ARG A 161 10.60 -9.97 5.47
N VAL A 162 10.09 -8.75 5.57
CA VAL A 162 8.97 -8.40 6.45
C VAL A 162 7.69 -9.11 6.02
N GLY A 163 7.40 -9.15 4.72
CA GLY A 163 6.24 -9.85 4.16
C GLY A 163 6.30 -11.35 4.37
N ALA A 164 7.50 -11.96 4.28
CA ALA A 164 7.70 -13.38 4.60
C ALA A 164 7.51 -13.65 6.10
N GLU A 165 8.08 -12.82 6.97
CA GLU A 165 8.00 -12.97 8.43
C GLU A 165 6.57 -12.81 8.95
N LEU A 166 5.85 -11.79 8.48
CA LEU A 166 4.53 -11.43 8.95
C LEU A 166 3.39 -12.05 8.12
N ALA A 167 3.72 -12.80 7.08
CA ALA A 167 2.75 -13.33 6.13
C ALA A 167 1.85 -12.21 5.54
N VAL A 168 2.48 -11.11 5.10
CA VAL A 168 1.83 -9.94 4.50
C VAL A 168 2.15 -9.86 3.01
N THR A 169 1.17 -9.44 2.20
CA THR A 169 1.32 -9.29 0.75
C THR A 169 2.19 -8.08 0.40
N VAL A 170 3.05 -8.24 -0.60
CA VAL A 170 3.79 -7.14 -1.25
C VAL A 170 3.16 -6.88 -2.61
N ALA A 171 2.63 -5.68 -2.82
CA ALA A 171 2.06 -5.24 -4.09
C ALA A 171 2.95 -4.14 -4.68
N SER A 172 3.41 -4.29 -5.92
CA SER A 172 4.34 -3.32 -6.53
C SER A 172 3.80 -2.76 -7.84
N HIS A 173 3.77 -1.42 -7.95
CA HIS A 173 3.51 -0.71 -9.21
C HIS A 173 4.68 -0.94 -10.16
N THR A 174 4.40 -1.64 -11.25
CA THR A 174 5.42 -2.04 -12.22
C THR A 174 4.81 -2.10 -13.61
N LEU A 175 5.30 -1.30 -14.55
CA LEU A 175 4.73 -1.29 -15.91
C LEU A 175 5.25 -2.42 -16.81
N SER A 176 6.49 -2.86 -16.57
CA SER A 176 7.23 -3.80 -17.43
C SER A 176 7.30 -5.19 -16.81
N GLY A 177 6.93 -6.22 -17.57
CA GLY A 177 7.00 -7.62 -17.15
C GLY A 177 8.41 -8.09 -16.86
N ARG A 178 9.41 -7.56 -17.56
CA ARG A 178 10.83 -7.81 -17.24
C ARG A 178 11.19 -7.28 -15.85
N SER A 179 10.66 -6.12 -15.46
CA SER A 179 10.90 -5.57 -14.12
C SER A 179 10.17 -6.39 -13.07
N ALA A 180 8.93 -6.80 -13.34
CA ALA A 180 8.14 -7.62 -12.43
C ALA A 180 8.78 -9.00 -12.16
N VAL A 181 9.36 -9.64 -13.18
CA VAL A 181 10.13 -10.88 -13.00
C VAL A 181 11.36 -10.63 -12.11
N ARG A 182 12.09 -9.54 -12.34
CA ARG A 182 13.24 -9.18 -11.51
C ARG A 182 12.85 -8.88 -10.05
N GLU A 183 11.72 -8.20 -9.82
CA GLU A 183 11.18 -8.00 -8.48
C GLU A 183 10.84 -9.33 -7.81
N ALA A 184 10.16 -10.24 -8.53
CA ALA A 184 9.84 -11.56 -8.03
C ALA A 184 11.11 -12.35 -7.65
N ASP A 185 12.17 -12.29 -8.45
CA ASP A 185 13.46 -12.92 -8.14
C ASP A 185 14.11 -12.32 -6.88
N ILE A 186 14.10 -10.99 -6.73
CA ILE A 186 14.63 -10.30 -5.55
C ILE A 186 13.85 -10.71 -4.29
N LEU A 187 12.53 -10.66 -4.35
CA LEU A 187 11.63 -11.01 -3.25
C LEU A 187 11.76 -12.49 -2.86
N ALA A 188 11.85 -13.39 -3.84
CA ALA A 188 12.10 -14.81 -3.61
C ALA A 188 13.48 -15.05 -2.97
N SER A 189 14.52 -14.29 -3.36
CA SER A 189 15.87 -14.42 -2.80
C SER A 189 15.95 -14.11 -1.30
N VAL A 190 14.96 -13.37 -0.77
CA VAL A 190 14.84 -13.03 0.66
C VAL A 190 13.71 -13.80 1.36
N GLY A 191 13.08 -14.76 0.67
CA GLY A 191 12.15 -15.72 1.26
C GLY A 191 10.67 -15.39 1.13
N LEU A 192 10.27 -14.35 0.35
CA LEU A 192 8.85 -14.08 0.12
C LEU A 192 8.25 -15.18 -0.79
N PRO A 193 7.17 -15.87 -0.38
CA PRO A 193 6.46 -16.79 -1.25
C PRO A 193 5.85 -16.06 -2.46
N ALA A 194 5.91 -16.67 -3.65
CA ALA A 194 5.42 -16.06 -4.88
C ALA A 194 3.92 -15.69 -4.81
N GLU A 195 3.12 -16.48 -4.10
CA GLU A 195 1.69 -16.22 -3.84
C GLU A 195 1.41 -14.94 -3.02
N ARG A 196 2.45 -14.34 -2.42
CA ARG A 196 2.37 -13.08 -1.67
C ARG A 196 2.91 -11.88 -2.42
N PHE A 197 3.27 -12.04 -3.70
CA PHE A 197 3.63 -10.94 -4.56
C PHE A 197 2.51 -10.62 -5.56
N VAL A 198 2.11 -9.36 -5.60
CA VAL A 198 1.17 -8.83 -6.59
C VAL A 198 1.91 -7.86 -7.51
N TRP A 199 2.06 -8.26 -8.77
CA TRP A 199 2.45 -7.35 -9.84
C TRP A 199 1.25 -6.46 -10.19
N VAL A 200 1.38 -5.16 -9.92
CA VAL A 200 0.37 -4.16 -10.25
C VAL A 200 0.68 -3.52 -11.59
N HIS A 201 -0.36 -3.28 -12.39
CA HIS A 201 -0.31 -2.78 -13.77
C HIS A 201 0.11 -3.82 -14.81
N THR A 202 -0.19 -5.10 -14.58
CA THR A 202 0.04 -6.19 -15.56
C THR A 202 -0.59 -5.90 -16.92
N GLN A 203 -1.72 -5.19 -16.97
CA GLN A 203 -2.38 -4.77 -18.21
C GLN A 203 -1.56 -3.82 -19.08
N ALA A 204 -0.48 -3.23 -18.55
CA ALA A 204 0.43 -2.37 -19.30
C ALA A 204 1.44 -3.18 -20.13
N GLU A 205 1.66 -4.45 -19.78
CA GLU A 205 2.50 -5.35 -20.58
C GLU A 205 1.68 -5.86 -21.78
N PRO A 206 2.19 -5.75 -23.01
CA PRO A 206 1.51 -6.29 -24.19
C PRO A 206 1.49 -7.82 -24.14
N ASP A 207 0.37 -8.41 -24.57
CA ASP A 207 0.30 -9.84 -24.83
C ASP A 207 1.34 -10.24 -25.89
N VAL A 208 2.02 -11.36 -25.66
CA VAL A 208 3.00 -11.97 -26.57
C VAL A 208 2.39 -12.94 -27.57
#